data_AF-A0A7C5VZ23-F1
#
_entry.id   AF-A0A7C5VZ23-F1
#
_cell.length_a   1.000
_cell.length_b   1.000
_cell.length_c   1.000
_cell.angle_alpha   90.00
_cell.angle_beta   90.00
_cell.angle_gamma   90.00
#
_symmetry.space_group_name_H-M   'P 1'
#
loop_
_entity.id
_entity.type
_entity.pdbx_description
1 polymer ?
#
loop_
_entity_poly.entity_id
_entity_poly.type
_entity_poly.pdbx_seq_one_letter_code
_entity_poly.pdbx_strand_id
1 'polypeptide(L)'
;MKINNIVLININILVFLSSYLYAESYEKEIYDLSSQVFPEAISLAIIDVEIKNPENFEKYIKPAKPTIEERSFLGSYAVIQNNDSGYCFILNEIGKEMPITFFVCLNSDSSVRFIDVIRYRETRGGEIRSKLFLKQFIGKNPSDSISVGRDIRNIRGATLSAWATSRAVRKAFGIKKSIDNGEAIISIKSIYKNKTPDKKSRCYEVGDTFLCLKCDCSEKEFAEVQSFLLEISKQFSDFYFYGTESQNIKKLIEKYKKIRMDIPFFDIYWHGQKADLGGVWKGYVVDALAEFIRRNKKDFEINFGWSSFYFSKPTEILVLGERIIWDGAVSVSDSDSDYSKIFDPISKKYVSGKGKVAVLHKSAEFSDFGSTLCIIWEECESYIKKNRGKLIKGNQNFGNRTINNPDSQLKND
;
A
#
# COMPACT_ATOMS: atom_id res chain seq x y z
N MET A 1 -32.51 49.72 25.15
CA MET A 1 -31.71 48.73 25.90
C MET A 1 -31.72 47.44 25.09
N LYS A 2 -30.85 47.33 24.07
CA LYS A 2 -29.61 46.53 24.01
C LYS A 2 -29.80 45.00 24.21
N ILE A 3 -29.54 44.27 23.12
CA ILE A 3 -28.80 42.98 23.02
C ILE A 3 -29.62 41.73 23.45
N ASN A 4 -30.03 40.82 22.55
CA ASN A 4 -29.16 39.80 21.93
C ASN A 4 -29.72 39.28 20.59
N ASN A 5 -29.04 39.64 19.49
CA ASN A 5 -28.93 38.82 18.28
C ASN A 5 -27.50 38.28 18.31
N ILE A 6 -27.27 36.97 18.38
CA ILE A 6 -25.97 36.34 18.06
C ILE A 6 -26.14 34.82 17.87
N VAL A 7 -25.78 34.40 16.65
CA VAL A 7 -25.23 33.09 16.25
C VAL A 7 -26.20 31.92 16.11
N LEU A 8 -26.81 31.85 14.92
CA LEU A 8 -27.33 30.63 14.29
C LEU A 8 -26.54 30.31 13.00
N ILE A 9 -25.24 30.61 13.02
CA ILE A 9 -24.28 30.25 11.95
C ILE A 9 -23.27 29.33 12.62
N ASN A 10 -23.38 28.00 12.42
CA ASN A 10 -22.22 27.08 12.44
C ASN A 10 -22.53 25.57 12.26
N ILE A 11 -23.78 25.13 12.07
CA ILE A 11 -24.04 23.69 11.91
C ILE A 11 -23.75 23.19 10.47
N ASN A 12 -24.01 24.00 9.44
CA ASN A 12 -23.72 23.60 8.05
C ASN A 12 -22.23 23.70 7.67
N ILE A 13 -21.47 24.60 8.29
CA ILE A 13 -20.05 24.79 8.01
C ILE A 13 -19.23 23.61 8.55
N LEU A 14 -19.57 23.07 9.73
CA LEU A 14 -18.86 21.94 10.33
C LEU A 14 -19.06 20.62 9.54
N VAL A 15 -20.28 20.39 9.02
CA VAL A 15 -20.58 19.23 8.18
C VAL A 15 -19.88 19.36 6.83
N PHE A 16 -19.90 20.54 6.21
CA PHE A 16 -19.17 20.78 4.95
C PHE A 16 -17.66 20.63 5.12
N LEU A 17 -17.06 21.21 6.18
CA LEU A 17 -15.62 21.09 6.44
C LEU A 17 -15.22 19.64 6.73
N SER A 18 -16.01 18.90 7.51
CA SER A 18 -15.69 17.49 7.77
C SER A 18 -15.79 16.62 6.52
N SER A 19 -16.81 16.81 5.67
CA SER A 19 -16.91 16.11 4.38
C SER A 19 -15.79 16.49 3.40
N TYR A 20 -15.37 17.76 3.40
CA TYR A 20 -14.29 18.26 2.54
C TYR A 20 -12.93 17.73 2.99
N LEU A 21 -12.65 17.75 4.30
CA LEU A 21 -11.43 17.16 4.89
C LEU A 21 -11.38 15.63 4.70
N TYR A 22 -12.52 14.95 4.78
CA TYR A 22 -12.61 13.52 4.48
C TYR A 22 -12.35 13.23 2.98
N ALA A 23 -12.88 14.05 2.08
CA ALA A 23 -12.65 13.93 0.65
C ALA A 23 -11.17 14.16 0.30
N GLU A 24 -10.53 15.22 0.82
CA GLU A 24 -9.09 15.47 0.62
C GLU A 24 -8.22 14.32 1.16
N SER A 25 -8.59 13.74 2.30
CA SER A 25 -7.88 12.56 2.85
C SER A 25 -7.97 11.35 1.93
N TYR A 26 -9.11 11.15 1.26
CA TYR A 26 -9.36 10.00 0.40
C TYR A 26 -8.69 10.17 -0.97
N GLU A 27 -8.72 11.38 -1.54
CA GLU A 27 -7.99 11.69 -2.77
C GLU A 27 -6.48 11.47 -2.62
N LYS A 28 -5.92 11.90 -1.48
CA LYS A 28 -4.51 11.69 -1.17
C LYS A 28 -4.17 10.20 -1.04
N GLU A 29 -5.00 9.42 -0.35
CA GLU A 29 -4.80 7.97 -0.24
C GLU A 29 -4.83 7.28 -1.61
N ILE A 30 -5.77 7.65 -2.48
CA ILE A 30 -5.84 7.15 -3.87
C ILE A 30 -4.60 7.56 -4.65
N TYR A 31 -4.16 8.81 -4.53
CA TYR A 31 -2.95 9.29 -5.19
C TYR A 31 -1.74 8.46 -4.75
N ASP A 32 -1.53 8.32 -3.44
CA ASP A 32 -0.40 7.56 -2.89
C ASP A 32 -0.44 6.11 -3.39
N LEU A 33 -1.61 5.47 -3.44
CA LEU A 33 -1.80 4.08 -3.92
C LEU A 33 -1.50 3.95 -5.41
N SER A 34 -2.10 4.83 -6.19
CA SER A 34 -1.93 4.87 -7.64
C SER A 34 -0.48 5.17 -8.02
N SER A 35 0.20 6.01 -7.24
CA SER A 35 1.60 6.39 -7.48
C SER A 35 2.58 5.24 -7.29
N GLN A 36 2.21 4.23 -6.50
CA GLN A 36 3.00 3.01 -6.30
C GLN A 36 2.66 1.90 -7.28
N VAL A 37 1.40 1.85 -7.73
CA VAL A 37 0.98 0.90 -8.77
C VAL A 37 1.46 1.33 -10.14
N PHE A 38 1.40 2.64 -10.42
CA PHE A 38 1.89 3.29 -11.64
C PHE A 38 3.03 4.28 -11.33
N PRO A 39 4.17 3.79 -10.87
CA PRO A 39 5.31 4.65 -10.55
C PRO A 39 5.93 5.31 -11.79
N GLU A 40 5.80 4.67 -12.96
CA GLU A 40 6.21 5.19 -14.25
C GLU A 40 5.28 6.28 -14.83
N ALA A 41 4.17 6.58 -14.15
CA ALA A 41 3.21 7.57 -14.62
C ALA A 41 3.84 8.98 -14.67
N ILE A 42 3.63 9.67 -15.79
CA ILE A 42 4.03 11.07 -16.04
C ILE A 42 3.11 12.03 -15.28
N SER A 43 1.84 11.66 -15.19
CA SER A 43 0.82 12.36 -14.42
C SER A 43 -0.19 11.37 -13.88
N LEU A 44 -0.76 11.74 -12.73
CA LEU A 44 -1.88 11.05 -12.11
C LEU A 44 -3.00 12.05 -11.92
N ALA A 45 -4.19 11.72 -12.41
CA ALA A 45 -5.41 12.47 -12.13
C ALA A 45 -6.30 11.66 -11.20
N ILE A 46 -6.85 12.29 -10.16
CA ILE A 46 -7.95 11.71 -9.41
C ILE A 46 -9.22 12.01 -10.18
N ILE A 47 -9.99 10.96 -10.44
CA ILE A 47 -11.15 10.99 -11.32
C ILE A 47 -12.39 10.47 -10.61
N ASP A 48 -13.52 11.00 -11.00
CA ASP A 48 -14.85 10.52 -10.65
C ASP A 48 -15.55 10.10 -11.94
N VAL A 49 -16.01 8.85 -11.98
CA VAL A 49 -16.55 8.22 -13.18
C VAL A 49 -18.02 7.94 -12.98
N GLU A 50 -18.87 8.73 -13.62
CA GLU A 50 -20.32 8.57 -13.59
C GLU A 50 -20.79 7.71 -14.78
N ILE A 51 -21.52 6.64 -14.50
CA ILE A 51 -22.05 5.73 -15.52
C ILE A 51 -23.33 6.32 -16.12
N LYS A 52 -23.31 6.66 -17.42
CA LYS A 52 -24.49 7.21 -18.13
C LYS A 52 -25.53 6.15 -18.45
N ASN A 53 -25.10 4.93 -18.74
CA ASN A 53 -25.97 3.83 -19.13
C ASN A 53 -25.84 2.66 -18.14
N PRO A 54 -26.63 2.67 -17.04
CA PRO A 54 -26.60 1.61 -16.04
C PRO A 54 -26.94 0.23 -16.61
N GLU A 55 -27.84 0.15 -17.59
CA GLU A 55 -28.22 -1.14 -18.20
C GLU A 55 -27.07 -1.80 -18.96
N ASN A 56 -26.28 -1.02 -19.69
CA ASN A 56 -25.09 -1.53 -20.37
C ASN A 56 -24.00 -1.89 -19.36
N PHE A 57 -23.80 -1.07 -18.33
CA PHE A 57 -22.88 -1.38 -17.24
C PHE A 57 -23.23 -2.71 -16.54
N GLU A 58 -24.51 -2.95 -16.25
CA GLU A 58 -24.99 -4.22 -15.69
C GLU A 58 -24.68 -5.40 -16.61
N LYS A 59 -24.74 -5.24 -17.93
CA LYS A 59 -24.33 -6.29 -18.88
C LYS A 59 -22.82 -6.56 -18.80
N TYR A 60 -21.99 -5.54 -18.65
CA TYR A 60 -20.53 -5.68 -18.60
C TYR A 60 -20.03 -6.41 -17.35
N ILE A 61 -20.74 -6.27 -16.23
CA ILE A 61 -20.33 -6.91 -14.97
C ILE A 61 -20.86 -8.34 -14.81
N LYS A 62 -21.77 -8.80 -15.68
CA LYS A 62 -22.28 -10.18 -15.61
C LYS A 62 -21.12 -11.20 -15.67
N PRO A 63 -21.23 -12.32 -14.92
CA PRO A 63 -22.38 -12.76 -14.14
C PRO A 63 -22.48 -12.15 -12.74
N ALA A 64 -21.60 -11.21 -12.37
CA ALA A 64 -21.68 -10.56 -11.06
C ALA A 64 -22.95 -9.73 -10.93
N LYS A 65 -23.58 -9.81 -9.76
CA LYS A 65 -24.63 -8.89 -9.31
C LYS A 65 -24.05 -8.07 -8.17
N PRO A 66 -23.82 -6.75 -8.33
CA PRO A 66 -23.33 -5.88 -7.27
C PRO A 66 -24.21 -5.98 -6.03
N THR A 67 -23.58 -5.91 -4.87
CA THR A 67 -24.31 -5.82 -3.60
C THR A 67 -24.56 -4.38 -3.17
N ILE A 68 -23.88 -3.43 -3.80
CA ILE A 68 -24.04 -2.00 -3.59
C ILE A 68 -24.23 -1.36 -4.97
N GLU A 69 -25.36 -0.69 -5.15
CA GLU A 69 -25.64 0.10 -6.33
C GLU A 69 -24.92 1.45 -6.22
N GLU A 70 -23.88 1.61 -7.03
CA GLU A 70 -23.09 2.84 -7.16
C GLU A 70 -23.21 3.31 -8.61
N ARG A 71 -23.46 4.61 -8.82
CA ARG A 71 -23.52 5.23 -10.16
C ARG A 71 -22.30 6.07 -10.50
N SER A 72 -21.52 6.43 -9.48
CA SER A 72 -20.27 7.18 -9.60
C SER A 72 -19.17 6.44 -8.87
N PHE A 73 -17.99 6.41 -9.47
CA PHE A 73 -16.84 5.67 -8.95
C PHE A 73 -15.63 6.59 -8.85
N LEU A 74 -15.12 6.74 -7.63
CA LEU A 74 -13.89 7.47 -7.39
C LEU A 74 -12.68 6.59 -7.75
N GLY A 75 -11.68 7.19 -8.38
CA GLY A 75 -10.51 6.47 -8.86
C GLY A 75 -9.38 7.39 -9.28
N SER A 76 -8.44 6.83 -10.01
CA SER A 76 -7.37 7.57 -10.65
C SER A 76 -7.14 7.14 -12.09
N TYR A 77 -6.57 8.05 -12.85
CA TYR A 77 -6.07 7.82 -14.20
C TYR A 77 -4.58 8.17 -14.26
N ALA A 78 -3.77 7.17 -14.62
CA ALA A 78 -2.34 7.29 -14.79
C ALA A 78 -2.00 7.43 -16.28
N VAL A 79 -1.30 8.51 -16.64
CA VAL A 79 -0.74 8.67 -17.99
C VAL A 79 0.69 8.15 -17.97
N ILE A 80 1.01 7.18 -18.82
CA ILE A 80 2.32 6.53 -18.90
C ILE A 80 3.01 6.95 -20.21
N GLN A 81 4.33 6.76 -20.32
CA GLN A 81 5.05 6.97 -21.58
C GLN A 81 4.51 6.08 -22.71
N ASN A 82 4.86 6.41 -23.96
CA ASN A 82 4.49 5.64 -25.16
C ASN A 82 2.98 5.48 -25.38
N ASN A 83 2.19 6.46 -24.94
CA ASN A 83 0.74 6.47 -25.08
C ASN A 83 0.03 5.32 -24.32
N ASP A 84 0.69 4.79 -23.29
CA ASP A 84 0.08 3.82 -22.37
C ASP A 84 -0.61 4.54 -21.20
N SER A 85 -1.49 3.83 -20.50
CA SER A 85 -2.22 4.38 -19.37
C SER A 85 -2.71 3.30 -18.42
N GLY A 86 -3.17 3.74 -17.24
CA GLY A 86 -3.75 2.86 -16.24
C GLY A 86 -4.89 3.53 -15.49
N TYR A 87 -5.78 2.72 -14.95
CA TYR A 87 -6.89 3.18 -14.12
C TYR A 87 -6.83 2.49 -12.77
N CYS A 88 -7.18 3.19 -11.70
CA CYS A 88 -7.49 2.57 -10.41
C CYS A 88 -8.88 3.00 -9.94
N PHE A 89 -9.61 2.12 -9.26
CA PHE A 89 -10.95 2.41 -8.75
C PHE A 89 -11.08 1.98 -7.29
N ILE A 90 -11.80 2.78 -6.53
CA ILE A 90 -12.31 2.44 -5.20
C ILE A 90 -13.67 1.80 -5.38
N LEU A 91 -13.83 0.59 -4.87
CA LEU A 91 -15.03 -0.22 -5.10
C LEU A 91 -15.54 -0.79 -3.79
N ASN A 92 -16.83 -0.65 -3.55
CA ASN A 92 -17.47 -1.20 -2.36
C ASN A 92 -18.32 -2.41 -2.73
N GLU A 93 -18.18 -3.48 -1.94
CA GLU A 93 -19.04 -4.65 -1.99
C GLU A 93 -19.30 -5.17 -0.57
N ILE A 94 -20.54 -5.56 -0.28
CA ILE A 94 -20.90 -6.24 0.96
C ILE A 94 -20.25 -7.62 0.95
N GLY A 95 -19.53 -7.94 2.03
CA GLY A 95 -19.05 -9.30 2.28
C GLY A 95 -20.21 -10.20 2.69
N LYS A 96 -20.44 -10.28 3.99
CA LYS A 96 -21.57 -10.96 4.61
C LYS A 96 -22.65 -9.96 5.05
N GLU A 97 -22.24 -8.91 5.77
CA GLU A 97 -23.13 -7.93 6.43
C GLU A 97 -22.67 -6.48 6.23
N MET A 98 -21.37 -6.24 6.07
CA MET A 98 -20.74 -4.93 6.04
C MET A 98 -19.97 -4.67 4.73
N PRO A 99 -19.86 -3.41 4.29
CA PRO A 99 -19.11 -3.05 3.09
C PRO A 99 -17.59 -3.25 3.30
N ILE A 100 -17.00 -3.95 2.34
CA ILE A 100 -15.56 -4.07 2.12
C ILE A 100 -15.19 -3.09 1.01
N THR A 101 -14.15 -2.29 1.24
CA THR A 101 -13.65 -1.34 0.24
C THR A 101 -12.38 -1.91 -0.39
N PHE A 102 -12.41 -2.02 -1.71
CA PHE A 102 -11.34 -2.53 -2.56
C PHE A 102 -10.70 -1.40 -3.35
N PHE A 103 -9.42 -1.54 -3.64
CA PHE A 103 -8.69 -0.72 -4.59
C PHE A 103 -8.24 -1.62 -5.73
N VAL A 104 -8.79 -1.43 -6.94
CA VAL A 104 -8.51 -2.28 -8.11
C VAL A 104 -7.91 -1.42 -9.21
N CYS A 105 -6.71 -1.78 -9.67
CA CYS A 105 -6.04 -1.10 -10.77
C CYS A 105 -5.93 -1.98 -12.00
N LEU A 106 -6.18 -1.39 -13.15
CA LEU A 106 -6.15 -2.03 -14.46
C LEU A 106 -5.09 -1.38 -15.34
N ASN A 107 -4.40 -2.21 -16.13
CA ASN A 107 -3.62 -1.75 -17.27
C ASN A 107 -4.54 -1.21 -18.38
N SER A 108 -3.95 -0.59 -19.40
CA SER A 108 -4.68 -0.09 -20.58
C SER A 108 -5.50 -1.17 -21.29
N ASP A 109 -4.98 -2.41 -21.33
CA ASP A 109 -5.61 -3.61 -21.89
C ASP A 109 -6.72 -4.22 -20.99
N SER A 110 -7.07 -3.54 -19.88
CA SER A 110 -8.03 -3.98 -18.87
C SER A 110 -7.62 -5.21 -18.05
N SER A 111 -6.38 -5.69 -18.15
CA SER A 111 -5.85 -6.70 -17.22
C SER A 111 -5.67 -6.09 -15.82
N VAL A 112 -5.97 -6.88 -14.79
CA VAL A 112 -5.76 -6.45 -13.40
C VAL A 112 -4.26 -6.33 -13.14
N ARG A 113 -3.82 -5.09 -12.92
CA ARG A 113 -2.44 -4.78 -12.53
C ARG A 113 -2.23 -4.93 -11.03
N PHE A 114 -3.22 -4.53 -10.24
CA PHE A 114 -3.14 -4.54 -8.79
C PHE A 114 -4.53 -4.65 -8.17
N ILE A 115 -4.62 -5.31 -7.01
CA ILE A 115 -5.82 -5.32 -6.19
C ILE A 115 -5.45 -5.33 -4.71
N ASP A 116 -6.20 -4.57 -3.93
CA ASP A 116 -6.11 -4.62 -2.47
C ASP A 116 -7.44 -4.39 -1.76
N VAL A 117 -7.46 -4.75 -0.48
CA VAL A 117 -8.55 -4.46 0.46
C VAL A 117 -8.10 -3.30 1.35
N ILE A 118 -8.60 -2.10 1.08
CA ILE A 118 -8.14 -0.89 1.79
C ILE A 118 -8.92 -0.61 3.07
N ARG A 119 -10.17 -1.08 3.18
CA ARG A 119 -10.97 -1.02 4.41
C ARG A 119 -11.83 -2.26 4.50
N TYR A 120 -11.90 -2.87 5.69
CA TYR A 120 -12.72 -4.05 5.87
C TYR A 120 -13.30 -4.11 7.28
N ARG A 121 -14.63 -4.12 7.32
CA ARG A 121 -15.46 -3.78 8.48
C ARG A 121 -16.29 -4.97 8.98
N GLU A 122 -15.95 -6.18 8.52
CA GLU A 122 -16.64 -7.41 8.91
C GLU A 122 -15.93 -8.11 10.07
N THR A 123 -16.69 -8.88 10.84
CA THR A 123 -16.16 -9.65 11.98
C THR A 123 -15.38 -10.90 11.55
N ARG A 124 -15.66 -11.45 10.37
CA ARG A 124 -15.05 -12.68 9.82
C ARG A 124 -14.82 -12.54 8.34
N GLY A 125 -13.88 -13.30 7.79
CA GLY A 125 -13.54 -13.32 6.37
C GLY A 125 -12.40 -12.37 5.99
N GLY A 126 -11.73 -11.75 6.97
CA GLY A 126 -10.64 -10.81 6.74
C GLY A 126 -9.41 -11.43 6.10
N GLU A 127 -9.37 -12.76 6.02
CA GLU A 127 -8.36 -13.56 5.34
C GLU A 127 -8.27 -13.23 3.85
N ILE A 128 -9.29 -12.62 3.23
CA ILE A 128 -9.20 -12.13 1.83
C ILE A 128 -8.17 -11.02 1.65
N ARG A 129 -7.70 -10.38 2.73
CA ARG A 129 -6.53 -9.47 2.69
C ARG A 129 -5.23 -10.23 2.39
N SER A 130 -5.27 -11.56 2.47
CA SER A 130 -4.13 -12.41 2.11
C SER A 130 -3.72 -12.12 0.69
N LYS A 131 -2.46 -11.75 0.56
CA LYS A 131 -1.83 -11.40 -0.71
C LYS A 131 -1.80 -12.58 -1.66
N LEU A 132 -1.77 -13.79 -1.13
CA LEU A 132 -1.93 -15.03 -1.91
C LEU A 132 -3.29 -15.15 -2.55
N PHE A 133 -4.35 -14.81 -1.81
CA PHE A 133 -5.69 -14.84 -2.35
C PHE A 133 -5.86 -13.77 -3.43
N LEU A 134 -5.39 -12.55 -3.17
CA LEU A 134 -5.48 -11.42 -4.09
C LEU A 134 -4.66 -11.61 -5.37
N LYS A 135 -3.49 -12.28 -5.28
CA LYS A 135 -2.63 -12.59 -6.43
C LYS A 135 -3.34 -13.41 -7.52
N GLN A 136 -4.38 -14.16 -7.17
CA GLN A 136 -5.18 -14.93 -8.13
C GLN A 136 -5.92 -14.05 -9.15
N PHE A 137 -6.08 -12.75 -8.88
CA PHE A 137 -6.75 -11.81 -9.79
C PHE A 137 -5.77 -11.10 -10.73
N ILE A 138 -4.48 -11.03 -10.39
CA ILE A 138 -3.47 -10.31 -11.18
C ILE A 138 -3.35 -10.93 -12.58
N GLY A 139 -3.29 -10.08 -13.60
CA GLY A 139 -3.24 -10.47 -15.02
C GLY A 139 -4.58 -10.89 -15.62
N LYS A 140 -5.62 -11.14 -14.82
CA LYS A 140 -6.95 -11.45 -15.35
C LYS A 140 -7.56 -10.25 -16.04
N ASN A 141 -8.28 -10.48 -17.13
CA ASN A 141 -8.96 -9.46 -17.91
C ASN A 141 -10.47 -9.78 -18.03
N PRO A 142 -11.30 -8.93 -18.68
CA PRO A 142 -12.74 -9.14 -18.75
C PRO A 142 -13.19 -10.49 -19.34
N SER A 143 -12.36 -11.12 -20.20
CA SER A 143 -12.66 -12.42 -20.81
C SER A 143 -12.43 -13.61 -19.87
N ASP A 144 -11.65 -13.44 -18.80
CA ASP A 144 -11.34 -14.52 -17.86
C ASP A 144 -12.48 -14.78 -16.87
N SER A 145 -12.76 -16.06 -16.59
CA SER A 145 -13.66 -16.43 -15.51
C SER A 145 -13.00 -16.19 -14.14
N ILE A 146 -13.80 -15.69 -13.19
CA ILE A 146 -13.39 -15.39 -11.80
C ILE A 146 -14.40 -15.91 -10.77
N SER A 147 -15.00 -17.07 -11.04
CA SER A 147 -15.94 -17.68 -10.10
C SER A 147 -15.19 -18.26 -8.91
N VAL A 148 -15.58 -17.86 -7.70
CA VAL A 148 -15.02 -18.43 -6.46
C VAL A 148 -15.35 -19.92 -6.37
N GLY A 149 -14.36 -20.72 -5.93
CA GLY A 149 -14.45 -22.17 -5.83
C GLY A 149 -14.24 -22.91 -7.16
N ARG A 150 -14.14 -22.19 -8.28
CA ARG A 150 -13.81 -22.75 -9.60
C ARG A 150 -12.51 -22.16 -10.13
N ASP A 151 -12.52 -20.86 -10.44
CA ASP A 151 -11.39 -20.14 -11.01
C ASP A 151 -10.54 -19.44 -9.94
N ILE A 152 -11.18 -19.04 -8.84
CA ILE A 152 -10.53 -18.44 -7.69
C ILE A 152 -10.63 -19.42 -6.53
N ARG A 153 -9.48 -19.90 -6.03
CA ARG A 153 -9.43 -20.72 -4.82
C ARG A 153 -9.99 -19.91 -3.66
N ASN A 154 -10.99 -20.50 -3.01
CA ASN A 154 -11.67 -19.89 -1.88
C ASN A 154 -10.81 -19.98 -0.60
N ILE A 155 -11.08 -19.10 0.37
CA ILE A 155 -10.52 -19.19 1.72
C ILE A 155 -11.61 -19.70 2.67
N ARG A 156 -11.26 -20.72 3.47
CA ARG A 156 -12.18 -21.28 4.47
C ARG A 156 -12.64 -20.19 5.44
N GLY A 157 -13.96 -20.05 5.60
CA GLY A 157 -14.56 -19.04 6.48
C GLY A 157 -14.69 -17.64 5.86
N ALA A 158 -14.20 -17.42 4.64
CA ALA A 158 -14.25 -16.13 3.94
C ALA A 158 -14.96 -16.18 2.59
N THR A 159 -15.81 -17.19 2.34
CA THR A 159 -16.47 -17.41 1.05
C THR A 159 -17.20 -16.19 0.51
N LEU A 160 -18.00 -15.52 1.35
CA LEU A 160 -18.78 -14.35 0.94
C LEU A 160 -17.89 -13.14 0.65
N SER A 161 -16.84 -12.95 1.46
CA SER A 161 -15.81 -11.93 1.22
C SER A 161 -15.04 -12.20 -0.07
N ALA A 162 -14.74 -13.46 -0.40
CA ALA A 162 -14.07 -13.83 -1.64
C ALA A 162 -14.96 -13.56 -2.88
N TRP A 163 -16.27 -13.79 -2.75
CA TRP A 163 -17.23 -13.40 -3.78
C TRP A 163 -17.31 -11.88 -3.92
N ALA A 164 -17.26 -11.12 -2.82
CA ALA A 164 -17.20 -9.66 -2.85
C ALA A 164 -15.96 -9.16 -3.60
N THR A 165 -14.79 -9.76 -3.39
CA THR A 165 -13.57 -9.45 -4.16
C THR A 165 -13.77 -9.67 -5.66
N SER A 166 -14.38 -10.80 -6.04
CA SER A 166 -14.65 -11.09 -7.45
C SER A 166 -15.63 -10.08 -8.07
N ARG A 167 -16.67 -9.68 -7.34
CA ARG A 167 -17.60 -8.62 -7.79
C ARG A 167 -16.89 -7.28 -7.96
N ALA A 168 -16.02 -6.90 -7.04
CA ALA A 168 -15.22 -5.68 -7.16
C ALA A 168 -14.36 -5.69 -8.43
N VAL A 169 -13.66 -6.80 -8.73
CA VAL A 169 -12.89 -6.93 -9.98
C VAL A 169 -13.79 -6.81 -11.23
N ARG A 170 -14.98 -7.44 -11.22
CA ARG A 170 -15.94 -7.27 -12.33
C ARG A 170 -16.43 -5.83 -12.47
N LYS A 171 -16.67 -5.11 -11.37
CA LYS A 171 -17.03 -3.68 -11.42
C LYS A 171 -15.92 -2.85 -12.06
N ALA A 172 -14.66 -3.08 -11.70
CA ALA A 172 -13.52 -2.40 -12.34
C ALA A 172 -13.53 -2.60 -13.87
N PHE A 173 -13.71 -3.84 -14.34
CA PHE A 173 -13.84 -4.16 -15.77
C PHE A 173 -15.02 -3.44 -16.41
N GLY A 174 -16.18 -3.45 -15.76
CA GLY A 174 -17.38 -2.76 -16.23
C GLY A 174 -17.17 -1.25 -16.38
N ILE A 175 -16.52 -0.61 -15.40
CA ILE A 175 -16.26 0.83 -15.41
C ILE A 175 -15.33 1.17 -16.58
N LYS A 176 -14.22 0.43 -16.72
CA LYS A 176 -13.28 0.61 -17.83
C LYS A 176 -13.96 0.41 -19.18
N LYS A 177 -14.82 -0.61 -19.32
CA LYS A 177 -15.57 -0.86 -20.55
C LYS A 177 -16.56 0.26 -20.88
N SER A 178 -17.25 0.81 -19.88
CA SER A 178 -18.12 1.97 -20.05
C SER A 178 -17.33 3.22 -20.48
N ILE A 179 -16.14 3.44 -19.93
CA ILE A 179 -15.23 4.51 -20.38
C ILE A 179 -14.85 4.31 -21.85
N ASP A 180 -14.38 3.12 -22.21
CA ASP A 180 -13.90 2.81 -23.57
C ASP A 180 -15.01 2.95 -24.63
N ASN A 181 -16.25 2.66 -24.25
CA ASN A 181 -17.42 2.78 -25.13
C ASN A 181 -18.05 4.19 -25.14
N GLY A 182 -17.50 5.17 -24.39
CA GLY A 182 -18.08 6.51 -24.29
C GLY A 182 -19.38 6.60 -23.47
N GLU A 183 -19.64 5.59 -22.65
CA GLU A 183 -20.86 5.43 -21.83
C GLU A 183 -20.67 5.89 -20.38
N ALA A 184 -19.59 6.61 -20.10
CA ALA A 184 -19.30 7.22 -18.81
C ALA A 184 -18.96 8.72 -18.98
N ILE A 185 -19.15 9.50 -17.92
CA ILE A 185 -18.61 10.86 -17.77
C ILE A 185 -17.44 10.76 -16.80
N ILE A 186 -16.29 11.31 -17.19
CA ILE A 186 -15.12 11.42 -16.33
C ILE A 186 -14.99 12.88 -15.90
N SER A 187 -15.06 13.11 -14.59
CA SER A 187 -14.78 14.41 -13.97
C SER A 187 -13.43 14.33 -13.26
N ILE A 188 -12.51 15.23 -13.60
CA ILE A 188 -11.21 15.33 -12.93
C ILE A 188 -11.38 16.13 -11.64
N LYS A 189 -11.04 15.53 -10.49
CA LYS A 189 -11.09 16.21 -9.18
C LYS A 189 -9.78 16.96 -8.90
N SER A 190 -8.65 16.27 -9.07
CA SER A 190 -7.31 16.81 -8.87
C SER A 190 -6.32 16.22 -9.87
N ILE A 191 -5.31 17.00 -10.25
CA ILE A 191 -4.23 16.56 -11.15
C ILE A 191 -2.89 16.77 -10.47
N TYR A 192 -2.15 15.67 -10.33
CA TYR A 192 -0.79 15.67 -9.85
C TYR A 192 0.13 15.59 -11.09
N LYS A 193 0.52 16.78 -11.59
CA LYS A 193 1.45 16.95 -12.72
C LYS A 193 2.90 16.93 -12.22
N ASN A 194 3.84 16.72 -13.13
CA ASN A 194 5.29 16.73 -12.88
C ASN A 194 5.85 15.54 -12.11
N LYS A 195 5.28 14.33 -12.28
CA LYS A 195 6.19 13.19 -12.34
C LYS A 195 6.86 13.29 -13.71
N THR A 196 7.98 13.98 -13.83
CA THR A 196 8.86 13.63 -14.95
C THR A 196 9.04 12.13 -14.81
N PRO A 197 8.68 11.30 -15.81
CA PRO A 197 8.93 9.87 -15.72
C PRO A 197 10.43 9.80 -15.59
N ASP A 198 10.89 9.63 -14.36
CA ASP A 198 12.28 9.81 -14.06
C ASP A 198 12.93 8.66 -14.80
N LYS A 199 13.67 8.94 -15.89
CA LYS A 199 14.40 7.89 -16.59
C LYS A 199 15.38 7.20 -15.62
N LYS A 200 15.66 7.84 -14.48
CA LYS A 200 16.41 7.31 -13.36
C LYS A 200 15.57 6.51 -12.38
N SER A 201 14.26 6.30 -12.56
CA SER A 201 13.42 5.52 -11.65
C SER A 201 12.72 4.36 -12.38
N ARG A 202 12.82 3.16 -11.80
CA ARG A 202 12.11 1.98 -12.27
C ARG A 202 11.58 1.16 -11.10
N CYS A 203 10.40 0.59 -11.27
CA CYS A 203 9.79 -0.25 -10.25
C CYS A 203 9.53 -1.66 -10.75
N TYR A 204 9.58 -2.58 -9.80
CA TYR A 204 9.55 -4.01 -10.02
C TYR A 204 8.52 -4.61 -9.08
N GLU A 205 7.74 -5.56 -9.57
CA GLU A 205 6.93 -6.40 -8.70
C GLU A 205 7.86 -7.32 -7.91
N VAL A 206 7.76 -7.28 -6.59
CA VAL A 206 8.52 -8.12 -5.68
C VAL A 206 7.57 -8.70 -4.64
N GLY A 207 7.29 -10.00 -4.78
CA GLY A 207 6.30 -10.69 -3.96
C GLY A 207 4.87 -10.30 -4.33
N ASP A 208 4.32 -9.34 -3.58
CA ASP A 208 2.94 -8.86 -3.61
C ASP A 208 2.82 -7.32 -3.65
N THR A 209 3.96 -6.64 -3.77
CA THR A 209 4.03 -5.19 -3.79
C THR A 209 5.13 -4.73 -4.74
N PHE A 210 5.31 -3.42 -4.87
CA PHE A 210 6.28 -2.84 -5.78
C PHE A 210 7.50 -2.33 -5.02
N LEU A 211 8.68 -2.65 -5.55
CA LEU A 211 9.93 -2.03 -5.17
C LEU A 211 10.36 -1.07 -6.27
N CYS A 212 10.53 0.20 -5.93
CA CYS A 212 11.01 1.25 -6.81
C CYS A 212 12.46 1.60 -6.52
N LEU A 213 13.30 1.57 -7.55
CA LEU A 213 14.69 1.99 -7.51
C LEU A 213 14.84 3.27 -8.33
N LYS A 214 15.35 4.32 -7.69
CA LYS A 214 15.77 5.54 -8.35
C LYS A 214 17.30 5.64 -8.34
N CYS A 215 17.94 5.61 -9.50
CA CYS A 215 19.38 5.71 -9.70
C CYS A 215 19.70 6.19 -11.12
N ASP A 216 20.88 6.79 -11.31
CA ASP A 216 21.38 7.11 -12.66
C ASP A 216 21.87 5.84 -13.38
N CYS A 217 20.93 4.97 -13.71
CA CYS A 217 21.15 3.64 -14.26
C CYS A 217 20.85 3.58 -15.76
N SER A 218 21.64 2.77 -16.47
CA SER A 218 21.36 2.38 -17.84
C SER A 218 20.26 1.32 -17.89
N GLU A 219 19.64 1.15 -19.06
CA GLU A 219 18.64 0.09 -19.29
C GLU A 219 19.16 -1.32 -18.98
N LYS A 220 20.45 -1.56 -19.26
CA LYS A 220 21.10 -2.83 -18.92
C LYS A 220 21.15 -3.05 -17.41
N GLU A 221 21.54 -2.04 -16.64
CA GLU A 221 21.61 -2.13 -15.18
C GLU A 221 20.21 -2.34 -14.57
N PHE A 222 19.19 -1.69 -15.13
CA PHE A 222 17.80 -1.94 -14.72
C PHE A 222 17.35 -3.38 -15.03
N ALA A 223 17.75 -3.96 -16.17
CA ALA A 223 17.45 -5.36 -16.48
C ALA A 223 18.19 -6.35 -15.54
N GLU A 224 19.42 -6.02 -15.12
CA GLU A 224 20.17 -6.78 -14.12
C GLU A 224 19.47 -6.73 -12.75
N VAL A 225 18.97 -5.55 -12.34
CA VAL A 225 18.16 -5.39 -11.12
C VAL A 225 16.89 -6.24 -11.18
N GLN A 226 16.18 -6.23 -12.31
CA GLN A 226 14.99 -7.05 -12.50
C GLN A 226 15.30 -8.54 -12.28
N SER A 227 16.38 -9.03 -12.88
CA SER A 227 16.80 -10.42 -12.76
C SER A 227 17.15 -10.78 -11.31
N PHE A 228 17.86 -9.90 -10.62
CA PHE A 228 18.20 -10.04 -9.21
C PHE A 228 16.96 -10.09 -8.30
N LEU A 229 16.01 -9.18 -8.51
CA LEU A 229 14.78 -9.11 -7.71
C LEU A 229 13.87 -10.32 -7.95
N LEU A 230 13.79 -10.82 -9.18
CA LEU A 230 13.07 -12.06 -9.51
C LEU A 230 13.66 -13.26 -8.76
N GLU A 231 14.99 -13.38 -8.71
CA GLU A 231 15.66 -14.45 -7.97
C GLU A 231 15.37 -14.37 -6.47
N ILE A 232 15.54 -13.19 -5.86
CA ILE A 232 15.27 -13.00 -4.42
C ILE A 232 13.79 -13.26 -4.10
N SER A 233 12.87 -12.72 -4.90
CA SER A 233 11.43 -12.94 -4.72
C SER A 233 11.09 -14.43 -4.79
N LYS A 234 11.70 -15.17 -5.73
CA LYS A 234 11.55 -16.62 -5.84
C LYS A 234 12.06 -17.34 -4.59
N GLN A 235 13.18 -16.94 -3.99
CA GLN A 235 13.69 -17.56 -2.77
C GLN A 235 12.70 -17.46 -1.60
N PHE A 236 12.09 -16.28 -1.39
CA PHE A 236 11.05 -16.12 -0.36
C PHE A 236 9.78 -16.91 -0.71
N SER A 237 9.35 -16.86 -1.98
CA SER A 237 8.22 -17.65 -2.45
C SER A 237 8.43 -19.15 -2.18
N ASP A 238 9.58 -19.70 -2.58
CA ASP A 238 9.86 -21.12 -2.41
C ASP A 238 9.93 -21.52 -0.94
N PHE A 239 10.48 -20.65 -0.09
CA PHE A 239 10.45 -20.82 1.36
C PHE A 239 9.02 -20.89 1.89
N TYR A 240 8.15 -19.94 1.54
CA TYR A 240 6.78 -19.90 2.04
C TYR A 240 5.89 -21.00 1.50
N PHE A 241 6.03 -21.41 0.22
CA PHE A 241 5.14 -22.38 -0.41
C PHE A 241 5.64 -23.82 -0.41
N TYR A 242 6.94 -24.02 -0.50
CA TYR A 242 7.54 -25.34 -0.64
C TYR A 242 8.44 -25.72 0.54
N GLY A 243 8.72 -24.78 1.45
CA GLY A 243 9.62 -25.02 2.58
C GLY A 243 11.10 -25.05 2.17
N THR A 244 11.42 -24.61 0.96
CA THR A 244 12.80 -24.59 0.45
C THR A 244 13.57 -23.45 1.11
N GLU A 245 14.61 -23.78 1.85
CA GLU A 245 15.47 -22.78 2.49
C GLU A 245 16.74 -22.55 1.66
N SER A 246 16.78 -21.46 0.88
CA SER A 246 18.01 -21.00 0.24
C SER A 246 19.08 -20.67 1.30
N GLN A 247 20.35 -20.59 0.90
CA GLN A 247 21.43 -20.22 1.84
C GLN A 247 21.19 -18.84 2.49
N ASN A 248 20.58 -17.91 1.75
CA ASN A 248 20.22 -16.59 2.26
C ASN A 248 19.10 -16.67 3.30
N ILE A 249 18.05 -17.44 3.02
CA ILE A 249 16.94 -17.68 3.97
C ILE A 249 17.46 -18.34 5.25
N LYS A 250 18.33 -19.35 5.15
CA LYS A 250 18.96 -19.99 6.32
C LYS A 250 19.73 -19.00 7.17
N LYS A 251 20.57 -18.17 6.54
CA LYS A 251 21.34 -17.12 7.26
C LYS A 251 20.41 -16.13 7.96
N LEU A 252 19.32 -15.73 7.31
CA LEU A 252 18.34 -14.81 7.89
C LEU A 252 17.63 -15.44 9.10
N ILE A 253 17.20 -16.69 8.99
CA ILE A 253 16.60 -17.44 10.11
C ILE A 253 17.59 -17.53 11.28
N GLU A 254 18.85 -17.93 11.03
CA GLU A 254 19.88 -18.03 12.07
C GLU A 254 20.20 -16.69 12.74
N LYS A 255 20.15 -15.58 12.00
CA LYS A 255 20.30 -14.23 12.55
C LYS A 255 19.18 -13.93 13.56
N TYR A 256 17.93 -14.13 13.17
CA TYR A 256 16.77 -13.80 14.00
C TYR A 256 16.53 -14.78 15.15
N LYS A 257 16.98 -16.04 15.03
CA LYS A 257 17.06 -16.97 16.18
C LYS A 257 17.88 -16.41 17.33
N LYS A 258 19.01 -15.75 17.02
CA LYS A 258 19.92 -15.20 18.03
C LYS A 258 19.37 -13.96 18.72
N ILE A 259 18.43 -13.24 18.09
CA ILE A 259 17.81 -12.05 18.69
C ILE A 259 17.08 -12.39 20.00
N ARG A 260 16.64 -13.65 20.18
CA ARG A 260 16.04 -14.10 21.45
C ARG A 260 16.97 -13.91 22.66
N MET A 261 18.29 -13.81 22.47
CA MET A 261 19.24 -13.49 23.53
C MET A 261 19.10 -12.05 24.03
N ASP A 262 18.72 -11.11 23.16
CA ASP A 262 18.49 -9.71 23.49
C ASP A 262 17.01 -9.40 23.77
N ILE A 263 16.08 -10.13 23.14
CA ILE A 263 14.63 -9.95 23.23
C ILE A 263 13.99 -11.31 23.60
N PRO A 264 13.88 -11.65 24.89
CA PRO A 264 13.55 -13.01 25.34
C PRO A 264 12.19 -13.56 24.84
N PHE A 265 11.22 -12.68 24.61
CA PHE A 265 9.89 -13.04 24.12
C PHE A 265 9.83 -13.20 22.60
N PHE A 266 10.85 -12.76 21.87
CA PHE A 266 10.87 -12.87 20.41
C PHE A 266 11.15 -14.33 20.01
N ASP A 267 10.28 -14.85 19.15
CA ASP A 267 10.47 -16.13 18.49
C ASP A 267 10.15 -15.95 17.01
N ILE A 268 11.10 -16.34 16.15
CA ILE A 268 10.89 -16.33 14.70
C ILE A 268 9.96 -17.46 14.26
N TYR A 269 9.75 -18.49 15.09
CA TYR A 269 8.88 -19.62 14.78
C TYR A 269 7.45 -19.35 15.22
N TRP A 270 6.58 -19.09 14.25
CA TRP A 270 5.15 -19.01 14.50
C TRP A 270 4.56 -20.42 14.72
N HIS A 271 3.92 -20.65 15.86
CA HIS A 271 3.39 -21.96 16.30
C HIS A 271 4.43 -23.12 16.28
N GLY A 272 5.73 -22.82 16.36
CA GLY A 272 6.79 -23.80 16.56
C GLY A 272 7.11 -24.72 15.39
N GLN A 273 6.54 -24.51 14.20
CA GLN A 273 6.74 -25.41 13.04
C GLN A 273 7.47 -24.75 11.86
N LYS A 274 7.26 -23.45 11.61
CA LYS A 274 7.85 -22.74 10.48
C LYS A 274 8.28 -21.34 10.89
N ALA A 275 9.46 -20.92 10.46
CA ALA A 275 9.93 -19.56 10.67
C ALA A 275 9.04 -18.57 9.87
N ASP A 276 8.73 -17.43 10.46
CA ASP A 276 8.00 -16.33 9.84
C ASP A 276 8.96 -15.15 9.60
N LEU A 277 9.14 -14.80 8.34
CA LEU A 277 10.02 -13.70 7.91
C LEU A 277 9.20 -12.46 7.50
N GLY A 278 7.88 -12.47 7.71
CA GLY A 278 6.94 -11.46 7.24
C GLY A 278 7.23 -10.04 7.77
N GLY A 279 7.79 -9.94 8.98
CA GLY A 279 8.15 -8.67 9.60
C GLY A 279 9.54 -8.13 9.24
N VAL A 280 10.30 -8.83 8.39
CA VAL A 280 11.72 -8.49 8.11
C VAL A 280 12.11 -8.59 6.64
N TRP A 281 11.33 -9.32 5.84
CA TRP A 281 11.69 -9.62 4.45
C TRP A 281 11.80 -8.37 3.57
N LYS A 282 10.96 -7.34 3.78
CA LYS A 282 11.03 -6.12 2.95
C LYS A 282 12.33 -5.39 3.21
N GLY A 283 12.63 -5.15 4.48
CA GLY A 283 13.92 -4.56 4.87
C GLY A 283 15.12 -5.38 4.37
N TYR A 284 15.05 -6.71 4.44
CA TYR A 284 16.10 -7.60 3.90
C TYR A 284 16.31 -7.41 2.39
N VAL A 285 15.23 -7.41 1.61
CA VAL A 285 15.30 -7.21 0.15
C VAL A 285 15.90 -5.85 -0.19
N VAL A 286 15.53 -4.80 0.54
CA VAL A 286 16.09 -3.45 0.36
C VAL A 286 17.58 -3.43 0.64
N ASP A 287 18.05 -4.04 1.74
CA ASP A 287 19.48 -4.13 2.05
C ASP A 287 20.24 -4.92 0.98
N ALA A 288 19.70 -6.06 0.55
CA ALA A 288 20.30 -6.89 -0.49
C ALA A 288 20.40 -6.14 -1.84
N LEU A 289 19.36 -5.41 -2.25
CA LEU A 289 19.39 -4.59 -3.46
C LEU A 289 20.35 -3.41 -3.31
N ALA A 290 20.37 -2.75 -2.16
CA ALA A 290 21.28 -1.63 -1.89
C ALA A 290 22.75 -2.09 -2.00
N GLU A 291 23.08 -3.29 -1.51
CA GLU A 291 24.41 -3.88 -1.67
C GLU A 291 24.71 -4.21 -3.14
N PHE A 292 23.74 -4.80 -3.86
CA PHE A 292 23.87 -5.12 -5.28
C PHE A 292 24.16 -3.87 -6.13
N ILE A 293 23.36 -2.81 -5.96
CA ILE A 293 23.47 -1.55 -6.70
C ILE A 293 24.73 -0.76 -6.33
N ARG A 294 25.15 -0.79 -5.06
CA ARG A 294 26.37 -0.09 -4.59
C ARG A 294 27.64 -0.46 -5.32
N ARG A 295 27.69 -1.63 -5.95
CA ARG A 295 28.83 -2.07 -6.76
C ARG A 295 29.13 -1.10 -7.90
N ASN A 296 28.08 -0.48 -8.47
CA ASN A 296 28.18 0.37 -9.65
C ASN A 296 27.65 1.80 -9.42
N LYS A 297 26.77 2.03 -8.45
CA LYS A 297 26.13 3.34 -8.19
C LYS A 297 26.35 3.81 -6.76
N LYS A 298 26.73 5.08 -6.62
CA LYS A 298 26.85 5.75 -5.32
C LYS A 298 25.55 6.41 -4.88
N ASP A 299 24.80 6.96 -5.84
CA ASP A 299 23.58 7.73 -5.62
C ASP A 299 22.37 6.94 -6.08
N PHE A 300 21.54 6.52 -5.13
CA PHE A 300 20.28 5.84 -5.37
C PHE A 300 19.32 5.95 -4.19
N GLU A 301 18.03 5.77 -4.48
CA GLU A 301 16.94 5.68 -3.51
C GLU A 301 16.15 4.41 -3.79
N ILE A 302 15.71 3.71 -2.74
CA ILE A 302 14.86 2.52 -2.86
C ILE A 302 13.62 2.74 -2.02
N ASN A 303 12.45 2.53 -2.61
CA ASN A 303 11.17 2.51 -1.91
C ASN A 303 10.56 1.12 -2.09
N PHE A 304 10.21 0.43 -1.00
CA PHE A 304 9.59 -0.88 -1.08
C PHE A 304 8.23 -0.88 -0.38
N GLY A 305 7.17 -0.90 -1.19
CA GLY A 305 5.80 -0.73 -0.74
C GLY A 305 5.58 0.58 0.01
N TRP A 306 4.86 0.48 1.13
CA TRP A 306 4.30 1.60 1.88
C TRP A 306 5.15 2.11 3.04
N SER A 307 6.09 1.28 3.47
CA SER A 307 6.67 1.40 4.79
C SER A 307 8.18 1.57 4.74
N SER A 308 8.87 1.01 3.75
CA SER A 308 10.33 0.88 3.78
C SER A 308 10.98 1.73 2.70
N PHE A 309 11.87 2.62 3.11
CA PHE A 309 12.57 3.60 2.27
C PHE A 309 14.08 3.51 2.53
N TYR A 310 14.89 3.81 1.52
CA TYR A 310 16.35 3.82 1.61
C TYR A 310 16.93 4.97 0.81
N PHE A 311 17.83 5.74 1.42
CA PHE A 311 18.52 6.84 0.77
C PHE A 311 20.03 6.60 0.85
N SER A 312 20.71 6.51 -0.30
CA SER A 312 22.16 6.25 -0.29
C SER A 312 23.01 7.46 0.10
N LYS A 313 22.41 8.66 0.12
CA LYS A 313 23.03 9.93 0.48
C LYS A 313 22.10 10.75 1.39
N PRO A 314 22.61 11.81 2.03
CA PRO A 314 21.78 12.70 2.86
C PRO A 314 20.66 13.34 2.04
N THR A 315 19.43 13.02 2.39
CA THR A 315 18.22 13.54 1.76
C THR A 315 17.31 14.11 2.83
N GLU A 316 16.71 15.28 2.59
CA GLU A 316 15.67 15.82 3.47
C GLU A 316 14.38 15.02 3.28
N ILE A 317 13.87 14.45 4.37
CA ILE A 317 12.67 13.63 4.40
C ILE A 317 11.71 14.12 5.49
N LEU A 318 10.41 13.98 5.23
CA LEU A 318 9.36 14.22 6.21
C LEU A 318 8.84 12.88 6.73
N VAL A 319 9.09 12.58 8.01
CA VAL A 319 8.70 11.32 8.63
C VAL A 319 7.86 11.62 9.86
N LEU A 320 6.60 11.20 9.84
CA LEU A 320 5.63 11.40 10.94
C LEU A 320 5.54 12.86 11.44
N GLY A 321 5.73 13.83 10.54
CA GLY A 321 5.66 15.26 10.85
C GLY A 321 7.02 15.91 11.18
N GLU A 322 8.09 15.13 11.31
CA GLU A 322 9.44 15.63 11.56
C GLU A 322 10.23 15.73 10.25
N ARG A 323 10.85 16.89 9.98
CA ARG A 323 11.82 17.06 8.88
C ARG A 323 13.21 16.66 9.35
N ILE A 324 13.85 15.74 8.62
CA ILE A 324 15.15 15.18 8.98
C ILE A 324 16.00 15.04 7.72
N ILE A 325 17.29 15.37 7.81
CA ILE A 325 18.28 15.01 6.80
C ILE A 325 18.80 13.62 7.14
N TRP A 326 18.60 12.65 6.26
CA TRP A 326 18.91 11.24 6.53
C TRP A 326 19.58 10.54 5.34
N ASP A 327 20.54 9.67 5.65
CA ASP A 327 21.15 8.73 4.71
C ASP A 327 21.08 7.32 5.32
N GLY A 328 20.33 6.42 4.70
CA GLY A 328 20.05 5.09 5.21
C GLY A 328 18.57 4.75 5.08
N ALA A 329 18.14 3.76 5.86
CA ALA A 329 16.80 3.23 5.80
C ALA A 329 15.85 3.91 6.78
N VAL A 330 14.57 3.93 6.39
CA VAL A 330 13.44 4.31 7.23
C VAL A 330 12.35 3.25 7.05
N SER A 331 11.81 2.69 8.14
CA SER A 331 10.62 1.85 8.08
C SER A 331 9.52 2.40 8.99
N VAL A 332 8.28 2.39 8.49
CA VAL A 332 7.10 2.88 9.21
C VAL A 332 6.10 1.74 9.46
N SER A 333 5.71 1.58 10.71
CA SER A 333 4.66 0.64 11.13
C SER A 333 3.50 1.41 11.75
N ASP A 334 2.28 0.97 11.46
CA ASP A 334 1.04 1.61 11.88
C ASP A 334 0.11 0.56 12.49
N SER A 335 -0.18 0.69 13.79
CA SER A 335 -1.06 -0.25 14.49
C SER A 335 -2.52 -0.13 14.06
N ASP A 336 -2.89 1.01 13.48
CA ASP A 336 -4.26 1.31 13.05
C ASP A 336 -4.44 1.10 11.54
N SER A 337 -3.42 0.53 10.89
CA SER A 337 -3.49 0.17 9.48
C SER A 337 -4.45 -0.98 9.26
N ASP A 338 -5.44 -0.75 8.39
CA ASP A 338 -6.32 -1.79 7.87
C ASP A 338 -5.61 -2.80 6.94
N TYR A 339 -4.35 -2.52 6.57
CA TYR A 339 -3.54 -3.29 5.63
C TYR A 339 -2.68 -4.35 6.34
N SER A 340 -1.99 -3.99 7.42
CA SER A 340 -1.06 -4.89 8.12
C SER A 340 -1.35 -4.91 9.61
N LYS A 341 -2.15 -5.90 10.05
CA LYS A 341 -2.40 -6.10 11.47
C LYS A 341 -1.15 -6.64 12.15
N ILE A 342 -0.67 -5.93 13.15
CA ILE A 342 0.50 -6.35 13.94
C ILE A 342 0.01 -7.23 15.08
N PHE A 343 0.50 -8.47 15.14
CA PHE A 343 0.19 -9.38 16.23
C PHE A 343 1.23 -9.23 17.34
N ASP A 344 0.77 -9.06 18.57
CA ASP A 344 1.63 -9.09 19.75
C ASP A 344 1.69 -10.53 20.30
N PRO A 345 2.86 -11.20 20.22
CA PRO A 345 3.04 -12.57 20.69
C PRO A 345 2.93 -12.70 22.22
N ILE A 346 3.14 -11.62 22.97
CA ILE A 346 3.05 -11.62 24.43
C ILE A 346 1.58 -11.63 24.85
N SER A 347 0.80 -10.64 24.37
CA SER A 347 -0.63 -10.56 24.71
C SER A 347 -1.52 -11.50 23.91
N LYS A 348 -0.98 -12.11 22.85
CA LYS A 348 -1.70 -12.97 21.89
C LYS A 348 -2.87 -12.27 21.20
N LYS A 349 -2.76 -10.96 20.96
CA LYS A 349 -3.79 -10.13 20.34
C LYS A 349 -3.20 -9.30 19.20
N TYR A 350 -4.04 -8.96 18.23
CA TYR A 350 -3.70 -7.91 17.28
C TYR A 350 -3.69 -6.56 17.99
N VAL A 351 -2.68 -5.75 17.71
CA VAL A 351 -2.51 -4.41 18.28
C VAL A 351 -3.31 -3.40 17.47
N SER A 352 -3.98 -2.50 18.18
CA SER A 352 -4.69 -1.33 17.65
C SER A 352 -4.59 -0.18 18.65
N GLY A 353 -4.73 1.06 18.17
CA GLY A 353 -4.76 2.28 18.99
C GLY A 353 -3.40 2.72 19.53
N LYS A 354 -2.30 2.16 19.03
CA LYS A 354 -0.93 2.54 19.42
C LYS A 354 -0.31 3.58 18.49
N GLY A 355 -0.98 3.94 17.40
CA GLY A 355 -0.53 4.92 16.42
C GLY A 355 0.57 4.42 15.49
N LYS A 356 1.37 5.37 14.99
CA LYS A 356 2.43 5.12 14.00
C LYS A 356 3.80 5.24 14.63
N VAL A 357 4.71 4.40 14.19
CA VAL A 357 6.12 4.42 14.59
C VAL A 357 7.00 4.37 13.35
N ALA A 358 8.04 5.19 13.33
CA ALA A 358 9.10 5.11 12.33
C ALA A 358 10.43 4.80 13.02
N VAL A 359 11.19 3.88 12.44
CA VAL A 359 12.58 3.61 12.81
C VAL A 359 13.47 4.05 11.66
N LEU A 360 14.59 4.70 12.01
CA LEU A 360 15.63 5.12 11.09
C LEU A 360 16.92 4.38 11.45
N HIS A 361 17.53 3.70 10.49
CA HIS A 361 18.75 2.92 10.71
C HIS A 361 19.54 2.73 9.41
N LYS A 362 20.84 2.39 9.47
CA LYS A 362 21.66 2.17 8.25
C LYS A 362 21.28 0.90 7.48
N SER A 363 20.71 -0.09 8.17
CA SER A 363 20.13 -1.31 7.61
C SER A 363 18.61 -1.20 7.59
N ALA A 364 18.03 -1.44 6.41
CA ALA A 364 16.59 -1.52 6.19
C ALA A 364 15.98 -2.73 6.87
N GLU A 365 16.66 -3.87 6.92
CA GLU A 365 16.22 -5.07 7.64
C GLU A 365 15.99 -4.77 9.13
N PHE A 366 16.95 -4.10 9.78
CA PHE A 366 16.79 -3.69 11.17
C PHE A 366 15.69 -2.64 11.35
N SER A 367 15.59 -1.70 10.41
CA SER A 367 14.57 -0.65 10.45
C SER A 367 13.16 -1.23 10.40
N ASP A 368 12.93 -2.18 9.49
CA ASP A 368 11.65 -2.88 9.28
C ASP A 368 11.25 -3.75 10.48
N PHE A 369 12.21 -4.50 11.01
CA PHE A 369 12.03 -5.23 12.26
C PHE A 369 11.71 -4.28 13.43
N GLY A 370 12.51 -3.22 13.57
CA GLY A 370 12.45 -2.28 14.68
C GLY A 370 11.13 -1.51 14.74
N SER A 371 10.61 -1.07 13.59
CA SER A 371 9.34 -0.34 13.54
C SER A 371 8.18 -1.23 13.99
N THR A 372 8.18 -2.51 13.59
CA THR A 372 7.17 -3.49 14.04
C THR A 372 7.32 -3.82 15.52
N LEU A 373 8.56 -4.06 15.97
CA LEU A 373 8.88 -4.34 17.37
C LEU A 373 8.41 -3.21 18.30
N CYS A 374 8.60 -1.95 17.89
CA CYS A 374 8.24 -0.79 18.68
C CYS A 374 6.74 -0.52 18.81
N ILE A 375 5.91 -1.20 18.03
CA ILE A 375 4.46 -1.21 18.25
C ILE A 375 4.10 -2.14 19.41
N ILE A 376 4.81 -3.27 19.55
CA ILE A 376 4.44 -4.32 20.51
C ILE A 376 5.19 -4.23 21.84
N TRP A 377 6.38 -3.64 21.87
CA TRP A 377 7.29 -3.68 23.02
C TRP A 377 7.62 -2.29 23.56
N GLU A 378 7.40 -2.05 24.85
CA GLU A 378 7.56 -0.73 25.48
C GLU A 378 9.04 -0.33 25.59
N GLU A 379 9.93 -1.27 25.90
CA GLU A 379 11.37 -1.03 26.03
C GLU A 379 12.12 -0.97 24.68
N CYS A 380 11.39 -1.00 23.56
CA CYS A 380 11.99 -1.01 22.23
C CYS A 380 12.94 0.17 22.00
N GLU A 381 12.66 1.34 22.57
CA GLU A 381 13.46 2.55 22.33
C GLU A 381 14.91 2.37 22.78
N SER A 382 15.12 1.70 23.91
CA SER A 382 16.46 1.35 24.41
C SER A 382 17.16 0.39 23.43
N TYR A 383 16.44 -0.62 22.94
CA TYR A 383 16.95 -1.57 21.95
C TYR A 383 17.34 -0.89 20.62
N ILE A 384 16.49 0.01 20.11
CA ILE A 384 16.76 0.80 18.90
C ILE A 384 18.02 1.66 19.10
N LYS A 385 18.13 2.39 20.23
CA LYS A 385 19.31 3.23 20.54
C LYS A 385 20.59 2.41 20.70
N LYS A 386 20.55 1.28 21.42
CA LYS A 386 21.70 0.35 21.59
C LYS A 386 22.27 -0.10 20.25
N ASN A 387 21.40 -0.28 19.26
CA ASN A 387 21.75 -0.67 17.90
C ASN A 387 21.92 0.52 16.95
N ARG A 388 22.15 1.74 17.46
CA ARG A 388 22.41 2.95 16.66
C ARG A 388 21.27 3.35 15.71
N GLY A 389 20.04 2.95 16.02
CA GLY A 389 18.85 3.44 15.33
C GLY A 389 18.27 4.69 16.01
N LYS A 390 17.41 5.39 15.29
CA LYS A 390 16.57 6.48 15.80
C LYS A 390 15.10 6.07 15.72
N LEU A 391 14.36 6.27 16.80
CA LEU A 391 12.92 6.03 16.89
C LEU A 391 12.19 7.37 16.78
N ILE A 392 11.12 7.41 15.99
CA ILE A 392 10.15 8.51 15.92
C ILE A 392 8.78 7.92 16.18
N LYS A 393 8.06 8.46 17.16
CA LYS A 393 6.67 8.06 17.45
C LYS A 393 5.75 9.14 16.89
N GLY A 394 4.76 8.74 16.10
CA GLY A 394 3.72 9.63 15.65
C GLY A 394 2.81 9.98 16.83
N ASN A 395 2.36 11.23 16.91
CA ASN A 395 1.39 11.63 17.93
C ASN A 395 0.10 10.81 17.78
N GLN A 396 -0.37 10.20 18.87
CA GLN A 396 -1.64 9.45 18.93
C GLN A 396 -2.89 10.32 18.65
N ASN A 397 -2.73 11.63 18.46
CA ASN A 397 -3.79 12.60 18.19
C ASN A 397 -3.86 13.01 16.71
N PHE A 398 -3.97 12.04 15.80
CA PHE A 398 -4.56 12.28 14.47
C PHE A 398 -5.84 11.47 14.27
N GLY A 399 -6.67 11.41 15.31
CA GLY A 399 -8.08 11.70 15.08
C GLY A 399 -8.22 13.22 14.94
N ASN A 400 -8.58 13.69 13.74
CA ASN A 400 -8.90 15.09 13.44
C ASN A 400 -7.84 16.14 13.83
N ARG A 401 -6.95 16.51 12.89
CA ARG A 401 -6.48 17.90 12.70
C ARG A 401 -5.70 18.06 11.40
N THR A 402 -6.31 18.81 10.48
CA THR A 402 -5.74 19.72 9.47
C THR A 402 -4.21 19.72 9.30
N ILE A 403 -3.77 19.32 8.11
CA ILE A 403 -2.41 19.59 7.61
C ILE A 403 -2.40 21.04 7.12
N ASN A 404 -1.72 21.93 7.85
CA ASN A 404 -1.39 23.26 7.34
C ASN A 404 -0.29 23.12 6.28
N ASN A 405 -0.59 23.67 5.11
CA ASN A 405 0.29 23.74 3.94
C ASN A 405 1.38 24.81 4.16
N PRO A 406 2.68 24.48 4.08
CA PRO A 406 3.73 25.48 4.06
C PRO A 406 3.97 25.93 2.61
N ASP A 407 3.00 26.62 2.01
CA ASP A 407 3.18 27.34 0.73
C ASP A 407 2.03 28.35 0.47
N SER A 408 1.68 29.12 1.50
CA SER A 408 0.83 30.31 1.36
C SER A 408 1.55 31.57 1.86
N GLN A 409 2.71 31.86 1.27
CA GLN A 409 3.20 33.22 1.20
C GLN A 409 3.75 33.46 -0.20
N LEU A 410 2.85 33.85 -1.10
CA LEU A 410 3.15 34.75 -2.20
C LEU A 410 1.80 35.24 -2.74
N LYS A 411 1.66 36.58 -2.73
CA LYS A 411 0.58 37.40 -3.30
C LYS A 411 -0.63 37.61 -2.37
N ASN A 412 -0.64 38.76 -1.71
CA ASN A 412 -1.44 39.90 -2.17
C ASN A 412 -0.91 41.18 -1.50
N ASP A 413 -0.83 42.24 -2.29
CA ASP A 413 -0.96 43.61 -1.78
C ASP A 413 -2.35 43.80 -1.12
#